data_AF-A0A7X9KQ28-F1
#
_entry.id   AF-A0A7X9KQ28-F1
#
_cell.length_a   1.000
_cell.length_b   1.000
_cell.length_c   1.000
_cell.angle_alpha   90.00
_cell.angle_beta   90.00
_cell.angle_gamma   90.00
#
_symmetry.space_group_name_H-M   'P 1'
#
loop_
_entity.id
_entity.type
_entity.pdbx_description
1 polymer ?
#
loop_
_entity_poly.entity_id
_entity_poly.type
_entity_poly.pdbx_seq_one_letter_code
_entity_poly.pdbx_strand_id
1 'polypeptide(L)'
;MFSKICFLICLSTAFFKVNVWAQKNKKPQPLNEGMVTYAFKNNGKEVKERLLKLVFKNNIACLFSGNNPKEQVGPFIDYQQQETLQMLNNKEGNRYTLITPFSNYEKANLTGETETILGYKCQKAKVFIRSNTIEIWFTNELSIKGTPSLGIAPGLGLILKMVRNGNFETYATKVELKDIADFECKLPEDRGILVADATYRRKEIDSRFLTIPVFHQQQINFTDSIVNPSENLENVTYRYAGGTIVMKKIKLPAKENYNVFANLTQYSNGDAYDRTGTVFIIPMDKKNSFLDGIQKGIKELPVYKDKNGKEYQGVVATDNYLPALELMRFFTPFGVRAFNNNVKIEGYHWADSVNYKQDITDLLPAMQGEVWIGVFIGNYDRGGHTINLNFNYYPDKESKPKNSWVASIFNTLNILEMAGQTYATMFDNDSLTVTVNIPEHLKSLTLRYISTGHGGWGGGDEFNKKDNEIFLDGEKIYSFIPWRTDCATYRMYNPSSGNFGDGLSSSDLSRSNWCPGTTTNPVYIPIKNITPGKHTFKIAIPLGKTEGTSFSAWNISGVLIGEF
;
A
#
# COMPACT_ATOMS: atom_id res chain seq x y z
N MET A 1 42.05 -42.34 80.66
CA MET A 1 40.90 -41.43 80.81
C MET A 1 39.67 -42.19 80.34
N PHE A 2 38.99 -42.96 81.20
CA PHE A 2 37.86 -42.52 82.04
C PHE A 2 36.85 -41.68 81.23
N SER A 3 35.57 -42.05 81.04
CA SER A 3 34.73 -42.89 81.90
C SER A 3 33.45 -43.41 81.19
N LYS A 4 33.21 -44.73 81.33
CA LYS A 4 31.96 -45.48 81.62
C LYS A 4 30.73 -45.29 80.71
N ILE A 5 30.29 -46.31 79.98
CA ILE A 5 29.52 -47.51 80.42
C ILE A 5 28.20 -47.15 81.13
N CYS A 6 27.07 -47.50 80.49
CA CYS A 6 25.96 -48.14 81.20
C CYS A 6 25.19 -49.13 80.29
N PHE A 7 25.19 -50.37 80.75
CA PHE A 7 24.36 -51.52 80.39
C PHE A 7 22.85 -51.24 80.57
N LEU A 8 21.96 -51.88 79.81
CA LEU A 8 21.23 -53.08 80.26
C LEU A 8 20.31 -53.63 79.16
N ILE A 9 20.29 -54.96 79.11
CA ILE A 9 19.48 -55.88 78.32
C ILE A 9 18.14 -56.10 79.05
N CYS A 10 16.99 -56.13 78.37
CA CYS A 10 16.04 -57.26 78.49
C CYS A 10 14.87 -57.25 77.49
N LEU A 11 14.61 -58.47 77.02
CA LEU A 11 13.58 -59.00 76.14
C LEU A 11 12.13 -58.55 76.43
N SER A 12 11.35 -58.37 75.35
CA SER A 12 10.14 -59.18 75.14
C SER A 12 9.74 -59.24 73.65
N THR A 13 9.82 -60.45 73.12
CA THR A 13 9.09 -61.00 71.96
C THR A 13 7.58 -60.98 72.26
N ALA A 14 6.60 -60.98 71.35
CA ALA A 14 6.49 -61.06 69.91
C ALA A 14 5.08 -60.55 69.54
N PHE A 15 4.87 -60.10 68.29
CA PHE A 15 3.78 -60.53 67.39
C PHE A 15 3.94 -59.78 66.06
N PHE A 16 4.67 -60.37 65.13
CA PHE A 16 4.71 -59.93 63.74
C PHE A 16 3.36 -60.28 63.09
N LYS A 17 2.50 -59.27 62.89
CA LYS A 17 1.47 -59.33 61.85
C LYS A 17 2.12 -58.90 60.54
N VAL A 18 2.27 -59.87 59.64
CA VAL A 18 2.57 -59.63 58.23
C VAL A 18 1.40 -58.85 57.63
N ASN A 19 1.57 -57.54 57.45
CA ASN A 19 0.72 -56.75 56.55
C ASN A 19 1.47 -56.61 55.23
N VAL A 20 1.03 -57.38 54.24
CA VAL A 20 1.35 -57.20 52.83
C VAL A 20 0.90 -55.78 52.44
N TRP A 21 1.85 -54.87 52.29
CA TRP A 21 1.60 -53.61 51.59
C TRP A 21 1.56 -53.91 50.10
N ALA A 22 0.35 -54.05 49.57
CA ALA A 22 0.10 -53.97 48.15
C ALA A 22 0.69 -52.65 47.62
N GLN A 23 1.63 -52.75 46.68
CA GLN A 23 2.00 -51.63 45.82
C GLN A 23 0.71 -51.16 45.11
N LYS A 24 0.15 -50.04 45.58
CA LYS A 24 -0.83 -49.29 44.80
C LYS A 24 -0.12 -48.87 43.51
N ASN A 25 -0.39 -49.60 42.43
CA ASN A 25 -0.24 -49.08 41.07
C ASN A 25 -0.98 -47.73 41.03
N LYS A 26 -0.23 -46.63 41.13
CA LYS A 26 -0.75 -45.32 40.74
C LYS A 26 -1.18 -45.48 39.29
N LYS A 27 -2.50 -45.43 39.04
CA LYS A 27 -3.01 -45.18 37.68
C LYS A 27 -2.20 -43.98 37.14
N PRO A 28 -1.62 -44.05 35.94
CA PRO A 28 -0.98 -42.87 35.35
C PRO A 28 -2.00 -41.74 35.42
N GLN A 29 -1.62 -40.60 35.99
CA GLN A 29 -2.48 -39.42 35.93
C GLN A 29 -2.77 -39.15 34.46
N PRO A 30 -4.01 -38.80 34.08
CA PRO A 30 -4.28 -38.40 32.72
C PRO A 30 -3.35 -37.24 32.38
N LEU A 31 -2.55 -37.41 31.33
CA LEU A 31 -1.71 -36.35 30.82
C LEU A 31 -2.62 -35.17 30.45
N ASN A 32 -2.43 -34.03 31.12
CA ASN A 32 -3.20 -32.80 30.89
C ASN A 32 -2.56 -31.91 29.83
N GLU A 33 -1.65 -32.47 29.05
CA GLU A 33 -0.84 -31.81 28.06
C GLU A 33 -0.91 -32.60 26.77
N GLY A 34 -0.79 -31.90 25.64
CA GLY A 34 -0.83 -32.57 24.37
C GLY A 34 -0.77 -31.64 23.18
N MET A 35 -0.77 -32.25 22.00
CA MET A 35 -0.68 -31.59 20.71
C MET A 35 -1.75 -32.10 19.77
N VAL A 36 -2.33 -31.20 18.98
CA VAL A 36 -3.26 -31.51 17.90
C VAL A 36 -2.69 -30.98 16.59
N THR A 37 -2.64 -31.83 15.58
CA THR A 37 -2.26 -31.44 14.21
C THR A 37 -3.51 -31.32 13.36
N TYR A 38 -3.64 -30.21 12.63
CA TYR A 38 -4.74 -29.93 11.72
C TYR A 38 -4.27 -29.87 10.27
N ALA A 39 -5.16 -30.29 9.38
CA ALA A 39 -5.09 -30.11 7.93
C ALA A 39 -6.31 -29.33 7.43
N PHE A 40 -6.28 -28.97 6.15
CA PHE A 40 -7.30 -28.13 5.53
C PHE A 40 -7.82 -28.74 4.23
N LYS A 41 -9.13 -28.65 4.02
CA LYS A 41 -9.78 -28.96 2.73
C LYS A 41 -10.53 -27.75 2.20
N ASN A 42 -10.56 -27.62 0.88
CA ASN A 42 -11.43 -26.68 0.18
C ASN A 42 -12.20 -27.43 -0.91
N ASN A 43 -13.54 -27.44 -0.82
CA ASN A 43 -14.42 -28.23 -1.67
C ASN A 43 -13.99 -29.70 -1.75
N GLY A 44 -13.67 -30.29 -0.59
CA GLY A 44 -13.21 -31.69 -0.48
C GLY A 44 -11.76 -31.96 -0.93
N LYS A 45 -11.05 -30.98 -1.53
CA LYS A 45 -9.65 -31.14 -1.95
C LYS A 45 -8.68 -30.71 -0.86
N GLU A 46 -7.67 -31.52 -0.58
CA GLU A 46 -6.61 -31.22 0.40
C GLU A 46 -5.80 -29.99 0.00
N VAL A 47 -5.51 -29.13 0.97
CA VAL A 47 -4.60 -27.98 0.84
C VAL A 47 -3.25 -28.36 1.45
N LYS A 48 -2.31 -28.79 0.61
CA LYS A 48 -1.07 -29.48 1.05
C LYS A 48 -0.02 -28.61 1.76
N GLU A 49 -0.10 -27.28 1.65
CA GLU A 49 0.99 -26.39 2.10
C GLU A 49 0.77 -25.74 3.48
N ARG A 50 -0.29 -26.12 4.20
CA ARG A 50 -0.65 -25.48 5.47
C ARG A 50 -0.83 -26.53 6.57
N LEU A 51 0.22 -26.73 7.39
CA LEU A 51 0.10 -27.48 8.63
C LEU A 51 -0.08 -26.51 9.79
N LEU A 52 -1.15 -26.71 10.56
CA LEU A 52 -1.43 -25.98 11.78
C LEU A 52 -1.33 -26.93 12.96
N LYS A 53 -0.66 -26.51 14.01
CA LYS A 53 -0.57 -27.26 15.26
C LYS A 53 -1.10 -26.42 16.41
N LEU A 54 -1.81 -27.08 17.31
CA LEU A 54 -2.22 -26.56 18.61
C LEU A 54 -1.52 -27.37 19.68
N VAL A 55 -0.79 -26.70 20.58
CA VAL A 55 -0.19 -27.33 21.75
C VAL A 55 -0.89 -26.78 22.99
N PHE A 56 -1.21 -27.66 23.93
CA PHE A 56 -1.87 -27.30 25.19
C PHE A 56 -1.02 -27.72 26.38
N LYS A 57 -0.79 -26.79 27.30
CA LYS A 57 -0.09 -27.00 28.57
C LYS A 57 -0.53 -25.98 29.61
N ASN A 58 -0.72 -26.39 30.87
CA ASN A 58 -1.00 -25.49 32.00
C ASN A 58 -2.13 -24.47 31.76
N ASN A 59 -3.26 -24.91 31.18
CA ASN A 59 -4.39 -24.03 30.80
C ASN A 59 -4.06 -22.99 29.71
N ILE A 60 -2.95 -23.15 29.01
CA ILE A 60 -2.58 -22.32 27.86
C ILE A 60 -2.64 -23.20 26.60
N ALA A 61 -3.24 -22.67 25.54
CA ALA A 61 -3.08 -23.23 24.20
C ALA A 61 -2.30 -22.28 23.29
N CYS A 62 -1.37 -22.83 22.52
CA CYS A 62 -0.50 -22.11 21.59
C CYS A 62 -0.73 -22.62 20.17
N LEU A 63 -0.96 -21.71 19.23
CA LEU A 63 -1.16 -22.03 17.81
C LEU A 63 0.07 -21.65 16.99
N PHE A 64 0.53 -22.54 16.11
CA PHE A 64 1.64 -22.24 15.21
C PHE A 64 1.46 -22.87 13.83
N SER A 65 1.94 -22.16 12.80
CA SER A 65 1.93 -22.61 11.42
C SER A 65 3.34 -23.09 11.02
N GLY A 66 3.45 -24.32 10.50
CA GLY A 66 4.72 -24.92 10.10
C GLY A 66 5.37 -25.86 11.12
N ASN A 67 6.67 -26.15 10.95
CA ASN A 67 7.35 -27.25 11.65
C ASN A 67 8.21 -26.83 12.85
N ASN A 68 8.50 -25.53 13.05
CA ASN A 68 9.44 -25.08 14.08
C ASN A 68 8.75 -24.22 15.17
N PRO A 69 8.60 -24.72 16.41
CA PRO A 69 8.04 -23.96 17.53
C PRO A 69 8.91 -22.77 17.97
N LYS A 70 10.19 -22.74 17.57
CA LYS A 70 11.19 -21.78 18.08
C LYS A 70 11.13 -20.39 17.45
N GLU A 71 10.43 -20.21 16.33
CA GLU A 71 10.58 -19.00 15.50
C GLU A 71 9.32 -18.14 15.37
N GLN A 72 8.19 -18.50 16.00
CA GLN A 72 6.94 -17.76 15.85
C GLN A 72 6.27 -17.53 17.18
N VAL A 73 6.12 -16.25 17.56
CA VAL A 73 5.21 -15.79 18.60
C VAL A 73 3.78 -15.98 18.07
N GLY A 74 3.29 -17.22 18.10
CA GLY A 74 1.95 -17.58 17.64
C GLY A 74 0.86 -17.08 18.58
N PRO A 75 -0.41 -17.04 18.16
CA PRO A 75 -1.48 -16.60 19.04
C PRO A 75 -1.71 -17.59 20.20
N PHE A 76 -2.07 -17.06 21.36
CA PHE A 76 -2.25 -17.81 22.61
C PHE A 76 -3.70 -17.75 23.10
N ILE A 77 -4.14 -18.80 23.78
CA ILE A 77 -5.41 -18.86 24.49
C ILE A 77 -5.08 -19.12 25.97
N ASP A 78 -5.45 -18.18 26.83
CA ASP A 78 -5.34 -18.31 28.29
C ASP A 78 -6.71 -18.70 28.85
N TYR A 79 -6.87 -19.97 29.22
CA TYR A 79 -8.11 -20.49 29.77
C TYR A 79 -8.32 -20.11 31.24
N GLN A 80 -7.27 -19.70 31.95
CA GLN A 80 -7.38 -19.24 33.33
C GLN A 80 -7.97 -17.84 33.38
N GLN A 81 -7.50 -16.95 32.50
CA GLN A 81 -8.02 -15.57 32.37
C GLN A 81 -9.19 -15.45 31.40
N GLN A 82 -9.53 -16.51 30.66
CA GLN A 82 -10.55 -16.51 29.62
C GLN A 82 -10.32 -15.44 28.55
N GLU A 83 -9.07 -15.33 28.09
CA GLU A 83 -8.64 -14.36 27.09
C GLU A 83 -7.78 -15.00 26.01
N THR A 84 -7.66 -14.30 24.89
CA THR A 84 -6.73 -14.67 23.82
C THR A 84 -5.71 -13.55 23.64
N LEU A 85 -4.51 -13.93 23.22
CA LEU A 85 -3.42 -13.00 23.00
C LEU A 85 -2.90 -13.15 21.57
N GLN A 86 -2.81 -12.02 20.87
CA GLN A 86 -2.12 -11.91 19.60
C GLN A 86 -0.95 -10.96 19.75
N MET A 87 0.19 -11.31 19.17
CA MET A 87 1.43 -10.55 19.34
C MET A 87 2.08 -10.29 18.00
N LEU A 88 2.67 -9.12 17.86
CA LEU A 88 3.35 -8.70 16.64
C LEU A 88 4.62 -7.94 17.02
N ASN A 89 5.75 -8.35 16.44
CA ASN A 89 6.96 -7.56 16.49
C ASN A 89 7.05 -6.73 15.21
N ASN A 90 7.27 -5.42 15.33
CA ASN A 90 7.52 -4.56 14.18
C ASN A 90 9.01 -4.57 13.79
N LYS A 91 9.35 -3.92 12.68
CA LYS A 91 10.73 -3.84 12.17
C LYS A 91 11.68 -3.04 13.07
N GLU A 92 11.16 -2.23 13.98
CA GLU A 92 11.92 -1.42 14.94
C GLU A 92 12.23 -2.18 16.24
N GLY A 93 11.77 -3.44 16.36
CA GLY A 93 11.93 -4.26 17.56
C GLY A 93 10.85 -4.05 18.62
N ASN A 94 9.86 -3.19 18.37
CA ASN A 94 8.72 -3.01 19.27
C ASN A 94 7.77 -4.21 19.18
N ARG A 95 7.34 -4.70 20.33
CA ARG A 95 6.34 -5.75 20.48
C ARG A 95 5.00 -5.13 20.84
N TYR A 96 3.96 -5.46 20.09
CA TYR A 96 2.59 -5.06 20.35
C TYR A 96 1.74 -6.29 20.66
N THR A 97 0.88 -6.16 21.66
CA THR A 97 -0.01 -7.24 22.10
C THR A 97 -1.46 -6.78 22.11
N LEU A 98 -2.31 -7.58 21.50
CA LEU A 98 -3.76 -7.48 21.60
C LEU A 98 -4.26 -8.59 22.52
N ILE A 99 -4.99 -8.20 23.56
CA ILE A 99 -5.70 -9.11 24.46
C ILE A 99 -7.19 -9.01 24.13
N THR A 100 -7.83 -10.14 23.88
CA THR A 100 -9.28 -10.20 23.62
C THR A 100 -9.95 -11.20 24.56
N PRO A 101 -10.80 -10.73 25.50
CA PRO A 101 -11.61 -11.60 26.36
C PRO A 101 -12.53 -12.50 25.53
N PHE A 102 -12.81 -13.71 26.02
CA PHE A 102 -13.71 -14.65 25.35
C PHE A 102 -15.11 -14.07 25.14
N SER A 103 -15.57 -13.21 26.04
CA SER A 103 -16.86 -12.53 25.97
C SER A 103 -17.00 -11.63 24.74
N ASN A 104 -15.89 -11.22 24.11
CA ASN A 104 -15.91 -10.36 22.93
C ASN A 104 -16.07 -11.17 21.63
N TYR A 105 -16.00 -12.50 21.69
CA TYR A 105 -16.25 -13.35 20.54
C TYR A 105 -17.71 -13.76 20.44
N GLU A 106 -18.13 -14.03 19.20
CA GLU A 106 -19.48 -14.49 18.91
C GLU A 106 -19.78 -15.81 19.64
N LYS A 107 -20.96 -15.88 20.27
CA LYS A 107 -21.38 -17.06 21.02
C LYS A 107 -21.78 -18.18 20.07
N ALA A 108 -21.21 -19.36 20.29
CA ALA A 108 -21.57 -20.56 19.54
C ALA A 108 -22.78 -21.25 20.18
N ASN A 109 -23.76 -21.61 19.36
CA ASN A 109 -24.98 -22.30 19.78
C ASN A 109 -24.88 -23.80 19.50
N LEU A 110 -25.17 -24.64 20.48
CA LEU A 110 -25.22 -26.08 20.30
C LEU A 110 -26.38 -26.48 19.39
N THR A 111 -26.14 -27.48 18.55
CA THR A 111 -27.15 -27.99 17.59
C THR A 111 -27.78 -29.31 18.04
N GLY A 112 -27.17 -29.99 19.01
CA GLY A 112 -27.56 -31.35 19.43
C GLY A 112 -26.97 -32.48 18.56
N GLU A 113 -26.40 -32.16 17.40
CA GLU A 113 -25.74 -33.15 16.54
C GLU A 113 -24.41 -33.65 17.16
N THR A 114 -24.07 -34.93 16.93
CA THR A 114 -22.83 -35.56 17.40
C THR A 114 -22.15 -36.37 16.29
N GLU A 115 -20.81 -36.40 16.29
CA GLU A 115 -19.97 -37.15 15.34
C GLU A 115 -18.78 -37.73 16.11
N THR A 116 -18.21 -38.85 15.66
CA THR A 116 -16.95 -39.38 16.23
C THR A 116 -15.79 -38.99 15.33
N ILE A 117 -14.82 -38.22 15.86
CA ILE A 117 -13.65 -37.75 15.13
C ILE A 117 -12.40 -38.25 15.84
N LEU A 118 -11.52 -38.97 15.12
CA LEU A 118 -10.32 -39.61 15.67
C LEU A 118 -10.58 -40.49 16.91
N GLY A 119 -11.76 -41.09 17.00
CA GLY A 119 -12.18 -41.93 18.14
C GLY A 119 -12.79 -41.18 19.32
N TYR A 120 -12.85 -39.85 19.28
CA TYR A 120 -13.46 -39.02 20.31
C TYR A 120 -14.89 -38.63 19.94
N LYS A 121 -15.81 -38.64 20.91
CA LYS A 121 -17.18 -38.14 20.70
C LYS A 121 -17.15 -36.61 20.65
N CYS A 122 -17.66 -36.05 19.56
CA CYS A 122 -17.79 -34.61 19.36
C CYS A 122 -19.25 -34.18 19.37
N GLN A 123 -19.47 -32.96 19.87
CA GLN A 123 -20.73 -32.21 19.75
C GLN A 123 -20.57 -31.13 18.70
N LYS A 124 -21.67 -30.79 18.01
CA LYS A 124 -21.69 -29.72 17.02
C LYS A 124 -22.27 -28.43 17.59
N ALA A 125 -21.54 -27.34 17.43
CA ALA A 125 -22.02 -25.99 17.61
C ALA A 125 -22.01 -25.23 16.27
N LYS A 126 -22.76 -24.12 16.22
CA LYS A 126 -22.78 -23.17 15.10
C LYS A 126 -22.54 -21.76 15.61
N VAL A 127 -21.71 -21.01 14.90
CA VAL A 127 -21.52 -19.58 15.11
C VAL A 127 -21.64 -18.84 13.78
N PHE A 128 -22.20 -17.63 13.82
CA PHE A 128 -22.35 -16.76 12.66
C PHE A 128 -21.41 -15.57 12.81
N ILE A 129 -20.43 -15.44 11.91
CA ILE A 129 -19.43 -14.36 11.96
C ILE A 129 -19.41 -13.65 10.60
N ARG A 130 -19.88 -12.41 10.57
CA ARG A 130 -19.93 -11.58 9.34
C ARG A 130 -20.57 -12.36 8.17
N SER A 131 -21.78 -12.86 8.40
CA SER A 131 -22.56 -13.70 7.47
C SER A 131 -21.98 -15.09 7.14
N ASN A 132 -20.79 -15.43 7.65
CA ASN A 132 -20.27 -16.79 7.50
C ASN A 132 -20.89 -17.69 8.55
N THR A 133 -21.41 -18.83 8.11
CA THR A 133 -21.80 -19.91 9.02
C THR A 133 -20.58 -20.77 9.27
N ILE A 134 -20.24 -20.97 10.54
CA ILE A 134 -19.13 -21.81 10.94
C ILE A 134 -19.68 -22.93 11.83
N GLU A 135 -19.66 -24.14 11.30
CA GLU A 135 -19.97 -25.34 12.07
C GLU A 135 -18.71 -25.81 12.80
N ILE A 136 -18.85 -26.15 14.08
CA ILE A 136 -17.76 -26.46 14.98
C ILE A 136 -18.03 -27.80 15.62
N TRP A 137 -17.14 -28.76 15.43
CA TRP A 137 -17.18 -30.06 16.08
C TRP A 137 -16.09 -30.11 17.15
N PHE A 138 -16.50 -30.24 18.40
CA PHE A 138 -15.60 -30.18 19.57
C PHE A 138 -15.87 -31.31 20.55
N THR A 139 -14.85 -31.70 21.32
CA THR A 139 -14.95 -32.72 22.38
C THR A 139 -14.55 -32.15 23.74
N ASN A 140 -15.19 -32.66 24.79
CA ASN A 140 -14.86 -32.43 26.20
C ASN A 140 -14.39 -33.71 26.90
N GLU A 141 -14.13 -34.79 26.15
CA GLU A 141 -13.62 -36.07 26.69
C GLU A 141 -12.14 -35.98 27.10
N LEU A 142 -11.43 -34.99 26.57
CA LEU A 142 -10.01 -34.74 26.83
C LEU A 142 -9.82 -33.55 27.78
N SER A 143 -8.76 -33.58 28.56
CA SER A 143 -8.36 -32.47 29.44
C SER A 143 -7.73 -31.30 28.68
N ILE A 144 -7.18 -31.56 27.49
CA ILE A 144 -6.67 -30.51 26.58
C ILE A 144 -7.83 -29.72 25.96
N LYS A 145 -7.63 -28.41 25.75
CA LYS A 145 -8.61 -27.51 25.14
C LYS A 145 -7.94 -26.71 24.02
N GLY A 146 -8.71 -26.25 23.06
CA GLY A 146 -8.15 -25.45 21.99
C GLY A 146 -9.07 -25.26 20.81
N THR A 147 -8.80 -24.23 20.02
CA THR A 147 -9.41 -23.99 18.72
C THR A 147 -8.32 -23.81 17.67
N PRO A 148 -8.47 -24.35 16.44
CA PRO A 148 -7.55 -24.04 15.34
C PRO A 148 -7.73 -22.61 14.80
N SER A 149 -8.67 -21.83 15.33
CA SER A 149 -8.88 -20.42 14.98
C SER A 149 -9.22 -19.59 16.21
N LEU A 150 -8.28 -18.73 16.62
CA LEU A 150 -8.28 -18.02 17.90
C LEU A 150 -9.63 -17.38 18.30
N GLY A 151 -10.28 -16.70 17.35
CA GLY A 151 -11.52 -15.98 17.60
C GLY A 151 -12.80 -16.80 17.45
N ILE A 152 -12.69 -18.12 17.31
CA ILE A 152 -13.85 -18.99 17.06
C ILE A 152 -14.03 -19.95 18.23
N ALA A 153 -15.01 -19.61 19.05
CA ALA A 153 -15.51 -20.39 20.18
C ALA A 153 -14.40 -20.96 21.10
N PRO A 154 -13.42 -20.16 21.55
CA PRO A 154 -12.27 -20.65 22.30
C PRO A 154 -12.64 -21.39 23.59
N GLY A 155 -13.83 -21.13 24.15
CA GLY A 155 -14.32 -21.72 25.40
C GLY A 155 -15.11 -23.04 25.32
N LEU A 156 -15.37 -23.62 24.14
CA LEU A 156 -16.25 -24.80 24.02
C LEU A 156 -15.63 -26.14 24.46
N GLY A 157 -14.32 -26.30 24.31
CA GLY A 157 -13.60 -27.58 24.51
C GLY A 157 -12.41 -27.69 23.57
N LEU A 158 -12.05 -28.92 23.17
CA LEU A 158 -11.11 -29.15 22.09
C LEU A 158 -11.85 -29.25 20.75
N ILE A 159 -11.67 -28.27 19.87
CA ILE A 159 -12.27 -28.27 18.53
C ILE A 159 -11.46 -29.18 17.60
N LEU A 160 -12.08 -30.24 17.10
CA LEU A 160 -11.44 -31.19 16.18
C LEU A 160 -11.77 -30.93 14.71
N LYS A 161 -12.87 -30.23 14.41
CA LYS A 161 -13.23 -29.89 13.03
C LYS A 161 -14.04 -28.60 12.98
N MET A 162 -13.76 -27.78 11.98
CA MET A 162 -14.49 -26.56 11.66
C MET A 162 -14.84 -26.55 10.19
N VAL A 163 -16.09 -26.24 9.86
CA VAL A 163 -16.57 -26.13 8.48
C VAL A 163 -17.13 -24.73 8.27
N ARG A 164 -16.45 -23.92 7.47
CA ARG A 164 -16.91 -22.58 7.10
C ARG A 164 -17.70 -22.66 5.80
N ASN A 165 -18.95 -22.19 5.82
CA ASN A 165 -19.87 -22.12 4.69
C ASN A 165 -20.02 -23.44 3.91
N GLY A 166 -19.86 -24.58 4.60
CA GLY A 166 -19.98 -25.92 4.01
C GLY A 166 -18.84 -26.34 3.08
N ASN A 167 -17.83 -25.51 2.82
CA ASN A 167 -16.83 -25.79 1.79
C ASN A 167 -15.36 -25.71 2.22
N PHE A 168 -15.04 -24.90 3.23
CA PHE A 168 -13.69 -24.81 3.75
C PHE A 168 -13.61 -25.48 5.13
N GLU A 169 -12.85 -26.56 5.20
CA GLU A 169 -12.73 -27.37 6.41
C GLU A 169 -11.33 -27.23 7.00
N THR A 170 -11.28 -27.03 8.32
CA THR A 170 -10.07 -27.25 9.13
C THR A 170 -10.36 -28.43 10.04
N TYR A 171 -9.57 -29.49 9.97
CA TYR A 171 -9.86 -30.73 10.69
C TYR A 171 -8.60 -31.36 11.28
N ALA A 172 -8.73 -31.97 12.45
CA ALA A 172 -7.65 -32.64 13.15
C ALA A 172 -7.30 -33.94 12.43
N THR A 173 -6.01 -34.13 12.16
CA THR A 173 -5.45 -35.36 11.60
C THR A 173 -4.81 -36.23 12.67
N LYS A 174 -4.41 -35.64 13.81
CA LYS A 174 -3.75 -36.34 14.90
C LYS A 174 -3.95 -35.61 16.23
N VAL A 175 -4.20 -36.38 17.30
CA VAL A 175 -4.21 -35.92 18.70
C VAL A 175 -3.19 -36.75 19.47
N GLU A 176 -2.27 -36.09 20.18
CA GLU A 176 -1.20 -36.73 20.93
C GLU A 176 -1.19 -36.20 22.37
N LEU A 177 -1.53 -37.06 23.34
CA LEU A 177 -1.38 -36.76 24.76
C LEU A 177 0.02 -37.14 25.20
N LYS A 178 0.82 -36.15 25.58
CA LYS A 178 2.22 -36.31 25.97
C LYS A 178 2.64 -35.12 26.83
N ASP A 179 3.70 -35.30 27.61
CA ASP A 179 4.35 -34.17 28.26
C ASP A 179 4.88 -33.21 27.20
N ILE A 180 4.58 -31.94 27.36
CA ILE A 180 4.98 -30.84 26.50
C ILE A 180 6.08 -30.07 27.23
N ALA A 181 7.20 -29.76 26.57
CA ALA A 181 8.22 -28.95 27.20
C ALA A 181 7.74 -27.49 27.34
N ASP A 182 8.15 -26.79 28.41
CA ASP A 182 7.66 -25.42 28.69
C ASP A 182 7.90 -24.45 27.52
N PHE A 183 9.00 -24.63 26.78
CA PHE A 183 9.33 -23.79 25.63
C PHE A 183 8.40 -24.01 24.42
N GLU A 184 7.65 -25.13 24.38
CA GLU A 184 6.72 -25.42 23.28
C GLU A 184 5.38 -24.69 23.44
N CYS A 185 4.98 -24.37 24.68
CA CYS A 185 3.79 -23.55 24.94
C CYS A 185 3.82 -22.91 26.33
N LYS A 186 4.20 -21.63 26.38
CA LYS A 186 4.16 -20.77 27.56
C LYS A 186 3.81 -19.35 27.12
N LEU A 187 3.01 -18.65 27.92
CA LEU A 187 2.77 -17.22 27.68
C LEU A 187 4.09 -16.44 27.82
N PRO A 188 4.37 -15.49 26.92
CA PRO A 188 5.57 -14.68 27.02
C PRO A 188 5.51 -13.76 28.24
N GLU A 189 6.62 -13.69 28.97
CA GLU A 189 6.77 -12.83 30.15
C GLU A 189 6.73 -11.35 29.73
N ASP A 190 7.41 -11.00 28.63
CA ASP A 190 7.33 -9.68 28.02
C ASP A 190 6.18 -9.60 27.01
N ARG A 191 5.09 -8.94 27.44
CA ARG A 191 3.91 -8.65 26.62
C ARG A 191 4.07 -7.39 25.76
N GLY A 192 5.16 -6.63 25.85
CA GLY A 192 5.34 -5.38 25.11
C GLY A 192 4.22 -4.38 25.35
N ILE A 193 3.86 -3.62 24.31
CA ILE A 193 2.85 -2.56 24.37
C ILE A 193 1.46 -3.14 24.12
N LEU A 194 0.58 -3.02 25.11
CA LEU A 194 -0.84 -3.36 24.95
C LEU A 194 -1.53 -2.34 24.05
N VAL A 195 -2.28 -2.81 23.06
CA VAL A 195 -2.97 -1.96 22.09
C VAL A 195 -4.41 -2.45 21.84
N ALA A 196 -5.30 -1.52 21.48
CA ALA A 196 -6.66 -1.84 21.05
C ALA A 196 -6.66 -2.60 19.71
N ASP A 197 -7.75 -3.32 19.41
CA ASP A 197 -7.86 -4.13 18.18
C ASP A 197 -7.59 -3.31 16.92
N ALA A 198 -8.22 -2.14 16.77
CA ALA A 198 -8.00 -1.27 15.60
C ALA A 198 -6.52 -0.90 15.40
N THR A 199 -5.80 -0.58 16.48
CA THR A 199 -4.35 -0.28 16.44
C THR A 199 -3.54 -1.52 16.09
N TYR A 200 -3.86 -2.68 16.68
CA TYR A 200 -3.19 -3.94 16.36
C TYR A 200 -3.35 -4.31 14.89
N ARG A 201 -4.57 -4.21 14.34
CA ARG A 201 -4.85 -4.43 12.92
C ARG A 201 -4.07 -3.49 12.02
N ARG A 202 -3.95 -2.22 12.40
CA ARG A 202 -3.12 -1.25 11.66
C ARG A 202 -1.65 -1.67 11.65
N LYS A 203 -1.09 -2.04 12.81
CA LYS A 203 0.30 -2.51 12.91
C LYS A 203 0.55 -3.79 12.12
N GLU A 204 -0.41 -4.72 12.13
CA GLU A 204 -0.38 -5.96 11.34
C GLU A 204 -0.36 -5.69 9.83
N ILE A 205 -1.12 -4.69 9.36
CA ILE A 205 -1.12 -4.28 7.96
C ILE A 205 0.23 -3.63 7.62
N ASP A 206 0.67 -2.66 8.43
CA ASP A 206 1.92 -1.91 8.21
C ASP A 206 3.16 -2.82 8.23
N SER A 207 3.14 -3.92 8.98
CA SER A 207 4.26 -4.87 9.02
C SER A 207 4.44 -5.66 7.72
N ARG A 208 3.42 -5.72 6.85
CA ARG A 208 3.44 -6.54 5.63
C ARG A 208 4.09 -5.87 4.42
N PHE A 209 4.34 -4.56 4.48
CA PHE A 209 4.97 -3.82 3.40
C PHE A 209 6.02 -2.83 3.91
N LEU A 210 6.70 -2.14 3.01
CA LEU A 210 7.66 -1.09 3.33
C LEU A 210 7.07 0.25 2.91
N THR A 211 7.09 1.22 3.82
CA THR A 211 6.71 2.62 3.52
C THR A 211 7.97 3.46 3.51
N ILE A 212 8.21 4.18 2.41
CA ILE A 212 9.27 5.18 2.30
C ILE A 212 8.60 6.56 2.38
N PRO A 213 8.71 7.26 3.52
CA PRO A 213 8.20 8.62 3.63
C PRO A 213 9.09 9.60 2.88
N VAL A 214 8.49 10.46 2.05
CA VAL A 214 9.21 11.46 1.26
C VAL A 214 8.95 12.86 1.83
N PHE A 215 7.68 13.25 1.92
CA PHE A 215 7.26 14.54 2.46
C PHE A 215 6.21 14.35 3.54
N HIS A 216 6.31 15.12 4.62
CA HIS A 216 5.36 15.11 5.73
C HIS A 216 5.00 16.55 6.09
N GLN A 217 3.70 16.86 6.02
CA GLN A 217 3.15 18.21 6.18
C GLN A 217 3.93 19.28 5.42
N GLN A 218 4.38 18.95 4.20
CA GLN A 218 5.20 19.85 3.40
C GLN A 218 4.31 20.87 2.70
N GLN A 219 4.57 22.15 2.93
CA GLN A 219 3.91 23.24 2.22
C GLN A 219 4.45 23.38 0.79
N ILE A 220 3.55 23.64 -0.16
CA ILE A 220 3.82 24.08 -1.53
C ILE A 220 3.01 25.37 -1.74
N ASN A 221 3.67 26.49 -1.97
CA ASN A 221 3.05 27.82 -2.05
C ASN A 221 3.90 28.74 -2.93
N PHE A 222 3.43 29.96 -3.19
CA PHE A 222 4.18 30.98 -3.92
C PHE A 222 4.67 32.10 -2.99
N THR A 223 5.99 32.33 -2.95
CA THR A 223 6.67 33.32 -2.12
C THR A 223 8.01 33.73 -2.74
N ASP A 224 8.41 34.97 -2.47
CA ASP A 224 9.71 35.52 -2.90
C ASP A 224 10.85 35.15 -1.94
N SER A 225 10.54 34.56 -0.79
CA SER A 225 11.50 34.27 0.28
C SER A 225 11.76 32.78 0.40
N ILE A 226 12.68 32.26 -0.42
CA ILE A 226 13.13 30.87 -0.34
C ILE A 226 14.61 30.81 0.01
N VAL A 227 14.91 30.04 1.05
CA VAL A 227 16.28 29.67 1.43
C VAL A 227 16.37 28.17 1.35
N ASN A 228 17.20 27.68 0.44
CA ASN A 228 17.49 26.25 0.31
C ASN A 228 18.70 25.88 1.19
N PRO A 229 18.75 24.63 1.68
CA PRO A 229 19.98 24.10 2.27
C PRO A 229 21.09 24.00 1.22
N SER A 230 22.31 23.69 1.65
CA SER A 230 23.43 23.39 0.75
C SER A 230 23.03 22.32 -0.28
N GLU A 231 23.57 22.42 -1.49
CA GLU A 231 23.19 21.54 -2.60
C GLU A 231 23.53 20.06 -2.33
N ASN A 232 22.77 19.16 -2.95
CA ASN A 232 23.01 17.71 -2.99
C ASN A 232 22.99 16.96 -1.65
N LEU A 233 22.41 17.53 -0.59
CA LEU A 233 22.15 16.83 0.65
C LEU A 233 20.97 15.86 0.51
N GLU A 234 21.13 14.68 1.08
CA GLU A 234 20.07 13.67 1.14
C GLU A 234 19.04 13.98 2.22
N ASN A 235 17.79 13.57 1.99
CA ASN A 235 16.68 13.61 2.94
C ASN A 235 16.26 15.01 3.43
N VAL A 236 16.82 16.09 2.87
CA VAL A 236 16.39 17.47 3.13
C VAL A 236 15.46 17.98 2.03
N THR A 237 14.54 18.87 2.38
CA THR A 237 13.63 19.46 1.41
C THR A 237 14.27 20.70 0.77
N TYR A 238 14.25 20.75 -0.56
CA TYR A 238 14.54 21.92 -1.36
C TYR A 238 13.23 22.48 -1.93
N ARG A 239 13.18 23.79 -2.14
CA ARG A 239 12.04 24.52 -2.70
C ARG A 239 12.49 25.37 -3.87
N TYR A 240 11.76 25.35 -4.97
CA TYR A 240 12.11 26.07 -6.20
C TYR A 240 10.88 26.72 -6.83
N ALA A 241 11.09 27.59 -7.84
CA ALA A 241 10.04 28.28 -8.59
C ALA A 241 9.01 29.01 -7.67
N GLY A 242 9.52 29.87 -6.79
CA GLY A 242 8.69 30.57 -5.80
C GLY A 242 8.08 29.64 -4.73
N GLY A 243 8.42 28.34 -4.72
CA GLY A 243 8.00 27.38 -3.70
C GLY A 243 6.92 26.43 -4.16
N THR A 244 6.53 26.53 -5.44
CA THR A 244 5.56 25.69 -6.15
C THR A 244 6.11 24.30 -6.46
N ILE A 245 7.43 24.14 -6.37
CA ILE A 245 8.12 22.85 -6.45
C ILE A 245 8.80 22.57 -5.11
N VAL A 246 8.57 21.38 -4.56
CA VAL A 246 9.42 20.80 -3.51
C VAL A 246 10.16 19.59 -4.04
N MET A 247 11.44 19.48 -3.71
CA MET A 247 12.34 18.42 -4.14
C MET A 247 13.04 17.78 -2.95
N LYS A 248 13.34 16.49 -3.04
CA LYS A 248 14.16 15.78 -2.08
C LYS A 248 14.97 14.70 -2.77
N LYS A 249 16.28 14.64 -2.49
CA LYS A 249 17.12 13.51 -2.88
C LYS A 249 16.97 12.41 -1.82
N ILE A 250 16.55 11.22 -2.22
CA ILE A 250 16.43 10.07 -1.32
C ILE A 250 17.02 8.81 -1.94
N LYS A 251 17.29 7.81 -1.10
CA LYS A 251 17.74 6.49 -1.53
C LYS A 251 16.58 5.50 -1.52
N LEU A 252 16.20 5.00 -2.70
CA LEU A 252 15.14 4.03 -2.90
C LEU A 252 15.70 2.59 -2.98
N PRO A 253 14.90 1.56 -2.61
CA PRO A 253 15.31 0.16 -2.67
C PRO A 253 15.64 -0.29 -4.11
N ALA A 254 16.74 -1.02 -4.30
CA ALA A 254 17.18 -1.55 -5.60
C ALA A 254 16.50 -2.88 -6.02
N LYS A 255 15.35 -3.23 -5.42
CA LYS A 255 14.69 -4.54 -5.65
C LYS A 255 13.51 -4.38 -6.60
N GLU A 256 13.38 -5.31 -7.53
CA GLU A 256 12.32 -5.32 -8.55
C GLU A 256 11.06 -6.10 -8.16
N ASN A 257 11.09 -6.90 -7.09
CA ASN A 257 9.93 -7.72 -6.67
C ASN A 257 8.99 -6.98 -5.70
N TYR A 258 8.53 -5.80 -6.11
CA TYR A 258 7.59 -5.00 -5.35
C TYR A 258 6.50 -4.46 -6.26
N ASN A 259 5.26 -4.53 -5.78
CA ASN A 259 4.22 -3.62 -6.26
C ASN A 259 4.40 -2.28 -5.53
N VAL A 260 4.57 -1.19 -6.27
CA VAL A 260 4.93 0.13 -5.72
C VAL A 260 3.82 1.12 -5.99
N PHE A 261 3.38 1.80 -4.92
CA PHE A 261 2.35 2.82 -5.01
C PHE A 261 2.88 4.18 -4.53
N ALA A 262 2.70 5.22 -5.34
CA ALA A 262 2.72 6.60 -4.86
C ALA A 262 1.44 6.86 -4.06
N ASN A 263 1.57 7.45 -2.88
CA ASN A 263 0.45 7.86 -2.04
C ASN A 263 0.68 9.31 -1.57
N LEU A 264 -0.08 10.24 -2.17
CA LEU A 264 -0.03 11.66 -1.88
C LEU A 264 -1.35 12.09 -1.22
N THR A 265 -1.30 12.61 0.00
CA THR A 265 -2.42 13.35 0.59
C THR A 265 -2.19 14.84 0.42
N GLN A 266 -3.22 15.58 0.04
CA GLN A 266 -3.16 17.03 -0.15
C GLN A 266 -4.39 17.73 0.44
N TYR A 267 -4.20 18.93 0.97
CA TYR A 267 -5.28 19.86 1.30
C TYR A 267 -4.84 21.30 1.06
N SER A 268 -5.80 22.20 0.88
CA SER A 268 -5.52 23.63 0.72
C SER A 268 -5.07 24.22 2.05
N ASN A 269 -4.11 25.13 1.99
CA ASN A 269 -3.68 25.97 3.10
C ASN A 269 -3.86 27.47 2.76
N GLY A 270 -4.72 27.77 1.78
CA GLY A 270 -5.02 29.14 1.34
C GLY A 270 -5.52 29.21 -0.11
N ASP A 271 -5.01 28.34 -1.00
CA ASP A 271 -5.40 28.36 -2.40
C ASP A 271 -6.81 27.79 -2.63
N ALA A 272 -7.67 28.57 -3.28
CA ALA A 272 -9.06 28.20 -3.57
C ALA A 272 -9.24 27.40 -4.86
N TYR A 273 -8.23 27.37 -5.73
CA TYR A 273 -8.36 26.88 -7.11
C TYR A 273 -7.98 25.41 -7.27
N ASP A 274 -8.44 24.83 -8.37
CA ASP A 274 -8.08 23.51 -8.89
C ASP A 274 -6.77 23.57 -9.70
N ARG A 275 -5.66 23.24 -9.05
CA ARG A 275 -4.32 23.37 -9.62
C ARG A 275 -3.84 22.08 -10.25
N THR A 276 -3.10 22.22 -11.35
CA THR A 276 -2.32 21.11 -11.90
C THR A 276 -1.21 20.75 -10.93
N GLY A 277 -1.07 19.46 -10.65
CA GLY A 277 0.02 18.92 -9.84
C GLY A 277 0.63 17.66 -10.43
N THR A 278 1.90 17.42 -10.10
CA THR A 278 2.59 16.19 -10.50
C THR A 278 3.58 15.75 -9.45
N VAL A 279 3.65 14.43 -9.22
CA VAL A 279 4.75 13.77 -8.53
C VAL A 279 5.68 13.24 -9.62
N PHE A 280 6.95 13.62 -9.56
CA PHE A 280 7.92 13.31 -10.61
C PHE A 280 9.28 12.92 -10.05
N ILE A 281 10.10 12.30 -10.89
CA ILE A 281 11.52 12.10 -10.64
C ILE A 281 12.34 12.76 -11.75
N ILE A 282 13.61 13.00 -11.47
CA ILE A 282 14.56 13.54 -12.45
C ILE A 282 15.50 12.41 -12.87
N PRO A 283 15.42 11.94 -14.14
CA PRO A 283 16.43 11.04 -14.68
C PRO A 283 17.80 11.73 -14.71
N MET A 284 18.83 11.05 -14.20
CA MET A 284 20.20 11.57 -14.09
C MET A 284 21.19 10.82 -14.99
N ASP A 285 20.69 9.96 -15.89
CA ASP A 285 21.48 9.07 -16.75
C ASP A 285 22.22 9.79 -17.89
N LYS A 286 21.93 11.09 -18.07
CA LYS A 286 22.46 11.92 -19.15
C LYS A 286 23.26 13.10 -18.59
N LYS A 287 24.07 13.71 -19.47
CA LYS A 287 24.93 14.85 -19.12
C LYS A 287 24.15 16.03 -18.52
N ASN A 288 22.99 16.33 -19.10
CA ASN A 288 22.09 17.39 -18.64
C ASN A 288 20.81 16.75 -18.10
N SER A 289 20.21 17.40 -17.11
CA SER A 289 19.00 16.92 -16.43
C SER A 289 17.99 18.05 -16.25
N PHE A 290 16.74 17.71 -15.93
CA PHE A 290 15.75 18.73 -15.57
C PHE A 290 16.13 19.47 -14.27
N LEU A 291 17.00 18.88 -13.44
CA LEU A 291 17.53 19.52 -12.23
C LEU A 291 18.38 20.74 -12.55
N ASP A 292 19.12 20.73 -13.67
CA ASP A 292 19.87 21.89 -14.13
C ASP A 292 18.93 23.07 -14.40
N GLY A 293 17.79 22.82 -15.05
CA GLY A 293 16.75 23.83 -15.25
C GLY A 293 16.17 24.38 -13.95
N ILE A 294 15.98 23.51 -12.95
CA ILE A 294 15.46 23.88 -11.62
C ILE A 294 16.47 24.73 -10.83
N GLN A 295 17.76 24.38 -10.86
CA GLN A 295 18.79 24.99 -10.02
C GLN A 295 19.45 26.21 -10.66
N LYS A 296 19.68 26.17 -11.96
CA LYS A 296 20.46 27.18 -12.71
C LYS A 296 19.59 28.02 -13.66
N GLY A 297 18.35 27.57 -13.91
CA GLY A 297 17.34 28.29 -14.69
C GLY A 297 17.01 27.63 -16.03
N ILE A 298 15.84 27.97 -16.59
CA ILE A 298 15.26 27.33 -17.78
C ILE A 298 16.14 27.35 -19.03
N LYS A 299 17.16 28.23 -19.10
CA LYS A 299 18.09 28.33 -20.22
C LYS A 299 19.06 27.15 -20.32
N GLU A 300 19.23 26.40 -19.24
CA GLU A 300 20.04 25.17 -19.23
C GLU A 300 19.31 23.99 -19.88
N LEU A 301 17.98 24.10 -20.05
CA LEU A 301 17.18 23.04 -20.67
C LEU A 301 17.28 23.11 -22.19
N PRO A 302 17.32 21.96 -22.89
CA PRO A 302 17.25 21.93 -24.34
C PRO A 302 15.98 22.63 -24.86
N VAL A 303 16.11 23.38 -25.95
CA VAL A 303 14.99 24.11 -26.55
C VAL A 303 14.38 23.28 -27.70
N TYR A 304 13.09 23.03 -27.61
CA TYR A 304 12.24 22.59 -28.72
C TYR A 304 11.60 23.82 -29.37
N LYS A 305 11.53 23.85 -30.71
CA LYS A 305 10.84 24.92 -31.43
C LYS A 305 9.69 24.34 -32.24
N ASP A 306 8.53 25.01 -32.19
CA ASP A 306 7.46 24.71 -33.13
C ASP A 306 7.77 25.26 -34.54
N LYS A 307 6.90 24.95 -35.50
CA LYS A 307 6.97 25.43 -36.89
C LYS A 307 7.10 26.95 -37.03
N ASN A 308 6.62 27.73 -36.07
CA ASN A 308 6.67 29.19 -36.08
C ASN A 308 7.89 29.74 -35.31
N GLY A 309 8.75 28.86 -34.77
CA GLY A 309 9.96 29.22 -34.04
C GLY A 309 9.73 29.54 -32.56
N LYS A 310 8.53 29.32 -32.02
CA LYS A 310 8.25 29.50 -30.58
C LYS A 310 8.97 28.44 -29.78
N GLU A 311 9.61 28.86 -28.68
CA GLU A 311 10.53 28.03 -27.90
C GLU A 311 9.86 27.38 -26.69
N TYR A 312 10.17 26.10 -26.46
CA TYR A 312 9.69 25.28 -25.35
C TYR A 312 10.86 24.56 -24.70
N GLN A 313 11.00 24.69 -23.38
CA GLN A 313 12.21 24.29 -22.67
C GLN A 313 12.04 22.89 -22.06
N GLY A 314 12.96 21.97 -22.36
CA GLY A 314 13.06 20.65 -21.74
C GLY A 314 11.92 19.67 -22.06
N VAL A 315 11.17 19.89 -23.14
CA VAL A 315 9.93 19.14 -23.40
C VAL A 315 10.13 17.79 -24.09
N VAL A 316 11.28 17.54 -24.72
CA VAL A 316 11.61 16.29 -25.43
C VAL A 316 12.99 15.77 -25.05
N ALA A 317 13.17 14.44 -25.09
CA ALA A 317 14.46 13.82 -24.96
C ALA A 317 15.42 14.21 -26.09
N THR A 318 16.71 14.26 -25.77
CA THR A 318 17.81 14.43 -26.72
C THR A 318 18.90 13.41 -26.40
N ASP A 319 19.97 13.37 -27.19
CA ASP A 319 21.12 12.49 -26.91
C ASP A 319 21.71 12.70 -25.49
N ASN A 320 21.60 13.94 -24.97
CA ASN A 320 22.22 14.40 -23.73
C ASN A 320 21.23 14.81 -22.64
N TYR A 321 19.93 14.57 -22.80
CA TYR A 321 18.91 15.02 -21.85
C TYR A 321 17.66 14.13 -21.88
N LEU A 322 17.10 13.86 -20.70
CA LEU A 322 15.79 13.25 -20.53
C LEU A 322 14.86 14.22 -19.78
N PRO A 323 13.61 14.42 -20.23
CA PRO A 323 12.59 15.16 -19.49
C PRO A 323 12.29 14.55 -18.13
N ALA A 324 11.77 15.36 -17.21
CA ALA A 324 11.27 14.87 -15.91
C ALA A 324 10.24 13.75 -16.13
N LEU A 325 10.37 12.67 -15.37
CA LEU A 325 9.51 11.49 -15.48
C LEU A 325 8.36 11.62 -14.47
N GLU A 326 7.13 11.72 -14.97
CA GLU A 326 5.94 11.79 -14.11
C GLU A 326 5.55 10.43 -13.56
N LEU A 327 5.59 10.31 -12.23
CA LEU A 327 5.06 9.17 -11.52
C LEU A 327 3.53 9.24 -11.48
N MET A 328 2.99 10.39 -11.11
CA MET A 328 1.56 10.59 -10.91
C MET A 328 1.15 12.05 -11.16
N ARG A 329 0.30 12.26 -12.17
CA ARG A 329 -0.37 13.55 -12.38
C ARG A 329 -1.67 13.61 -11.60
N PHE A 330 -1.92 14.74 -10.94
CA PHE A 330 -3.12 14.98 -10.16
C PHE A 330 -3.59 16.42 -10.27
N PHE A 331 -4.82 16.67 -9.84
CA PHE A 331 -5.42 18.00 -9.81
C PHE A 331 -5.95 18.27 -8.42
N THR A 332 -5.53 19.37 -7.80
CA THR A 332 -6.08 19.74 -6.49
C THR A 332 -7.58 20.01 -6.64
N PRO A 333 -8.39 19.73 -5.63
CA PRO A 333 -9.75 20.23 -5.62
C PRO A 333 -9.76 21.73 -5.29
N PHE A 334 -10.92 22.36 -5.44
CA PHE A 334 -11.15 23.74 -5.05
C PHE A 334 -11.19 23.91 -3.52
N GLY A 335 -10.07 24.28 -2.90
CA GLY A 335 -10.04 24.83 -1.53
C GLY A 335 -10.34 23.85 -0.38
N VAL A 336 -10.22 22.54 -0.59
CA VAL A 336 -10.48 21.52 0.45
C VAL A 336 -9.76 21.85 1.77
N ARG A 337 -10.46 21.68 2.90
CA ARG A 337 -10.04 22.04 4.27
C ARG A 337 -10.06 23.53 4.55
N ALA A 338 -9.26 24.33 3.85
CA ALA A 338 -9.08 25.76 4.15
C ALA A 338 -10.41 26.53 4.06
N PHE A 339 -11.31 26.10 3.17
CA PHE A 339 -12.59 26.77 2.93
C PHE A 339 -13.82 26.00 3.44
N ASN A 340 -13.63 24.83 4.06
CA ASN A 340 -14.75 23.99 4.54
C ASN A 340 -15.67 24.75 5.51
N ASN A 341 -15.12 25.61 6.36
CA ASN A 341 -15.88 26.39 7.33
C ASN A 341 -16.50 27.67 6.75
N ASN A 342 -15.96 28.17 5.64
CA ASN A 342 -16.43 29.38 4.95
C ASN A 342 -17.64 29.08 4.06
N VAL A 343 -17.74 27.85 3.54
CA VAL A 343 -18.83 27.41 2.66
C VAL A 343 -19.67 26.39 3.40
N LYS A 344 -20.83 26.79 3.91
CA LYS A 344 -21.77 25.90 4.61
C LYS A 344 -23.01 25.68 3.76
N ILE A 345 -23.25 24.43 3.37
CA ILE A 345 -24.42 24.02 2.60
C ILE A 345 -25.07 22.86 3.37
N GLU A 346 -26.38 22.94 3.60
CA GLU A 346 -27.11 21.90 4.33
C GLU A 346 -26.97 20.54 3.62
N GLY A 347 -26.65 19.49 4.37
CA GLY A 347 -26.42 18.14 3.84
C GLY A 347 -25.06 17.92 3.16
N TYR A 348 -24.23 18.95 3.02
CA TYR A 348 -22.88 18.81 2.45
C TYR A 348 -21.86 18.61 3.58
N HIS A 349 -21.10 17.52 3.48
CA HIS A 349 -20.02 17.18 4.40
C HIS A 349 -18.70 17.20 3.64
N TRP A 350 -18.08 18.38 3.57
CA TRP A 350 -16.80 18.57 2.89
C TRP A 350 -15.72 17.67 3.50
N ALA A 351 -14.92 17.04 2.65
CA ALA A 351 -13.76 16.30 3.13
C ALA A 351 -12.66 17.25 3.64
N ASP A 352 -11.82 16.75 4.55
CA ASP A 352 -10.69 17.53 5.08
C ASP A 352 -9.41 17.42 4.24
N SER A 353 -9.35 16.49 3.30
CA SER A 353 -8.21 16.30 2.40
C SER A 353 -8.60 15.39 1.25
N VAL A 354 -7.75 15.34 0.22
CA VAL A 354 -7.83 14.38 -0.88
C VAL A 354 -6.61 13.47 -0.82
N ASN A 355 -6.84 12.19 -1.11
CA ASN A 355 -5.78 11.19 -1.24
C ASN A 355 -5.68 10.71 -2.70
N TYR A 356 -4.50 10.88 -3.28
CA TYR A 356 -4.13 10.39 -4.59
C TYR A 356 -3.22 9.18 -4.42
N LYS A 357 -3.68 8.01 -4.88
CA LYS A 357 -2.91 6.78 -4.83
C LYS A 357 -2.86 6.15 -6.21
N GLN A 358 -1.65 5.92 -6.73
CA GLN A 358 -1.44 5.33 -8.04
C GLN A 358 -0.38 4.23 -7.97
N ASP A 359 -0.66 3.12 -8.65
CA ASP A 359 0.32 2.06 -8.92
C ASP A 359 1.33 2.60 -9.94
N ILE A 360 2.61 2.52 -9.59
CA ILE A 360 3.76 2.99 -10.37
C ILE A 360 4.82 1.88 -10.49
N THR A 361 4.39 0.62 -10.33
CA THR A 361 5.27 -0.57 -10.39
C THR A 361 6.02 -0.66 -11.72
N ASP A 362 5.38 -0.24 -12.80
CA ASP A 362 5.93 -0.20 -14.16
C ASP A 362 7.11 0.79 -14.31
N LEU A 363 7.21 1.77 -13.42
CA LEU A 363 8.28 2.78 -13.38
C LEU A 363 9.41 2.43 -12.40
N LEU A 364 9.29 1.30 -11.69
CA LEU A 364 10.25 0.87 -10.66
C LEU A 364 11.72 0.83 -11.16
N PRO A 365 12.05 0.42 -12.40
CA PRO A 365 13.43 0.47 -12.88
C PRO A 365 14.06 1.87 -12.83
N ALA A 366 13.26 2.93 -12.98
CA ALA A 366 13.73 4.32 -12.87
C ALA A 366 13.75 4.85 -11.42
N MET A 367 13.29 4.05 -10.45
CA MET A 367 13.08 4.44 -9.05
C MET A 367 13.98 3.64 -8.09
N GLN A 368 15.24 3.42 -8.46
CA GLN A 368 16.20 2.66 -7.67
C GLN A 368 17.43 3.50 -7.31
N GLY A 369 18.00 3.27 -6.12
CA GLY A 369 19.20 3.98 -5.69
C GLY A 369 18.92 5.45 -5.35
N GLU A 370 19.87 6.33 -5.63
CA GLU A 370 19.74 7.76 -5.34
C GLU A 370 18.87 8.43 -6.40
N VAL A 371 17.72 8.96 -6.00
CA VAL A 371 16.75 9.58 -6.90
C VAL A 371 16.33 10.95 -6.35
N TRP A 372 16.25 11.93 -7.25
CA TRP A 372 15.60 13.20 -6.99
C TRP A 372 14.10 13.08 -7.23
N ILE A 373 13.31 13.21 -6.16
CA ILE A 373 11.84 13.18 -6.22
C ILE A 373 11.29 14.57 -5.98
N GLY A 374 10.33 14.95 -6.81
CA GLY A 374 9.66 16.23 -6.77
C GLY A 374 8.16 16.13 -6.65
N VAL A 375 7.56 17.15 -6.05
CA VAL A 375 6.13 17.46 -6.19
C VAL A 375 5.98 18.90 -6.63
N PHE A 376 5.21 19.10 -7.69
CA PHE A 376 4.82 20.41 -8.20
C PHE A 376 3.31 20.61 -8.01
N ILE A 377 2.91 21.82 -7.60
CA ILE A 377 1.53 22.32 -7.69
C ILE A 377 1.60 23.77 -8.19
N GLY A 378 1.13 24.03 -9.40
CA GLY A 378 1.17 25.35 -10.02
C GLY A 378 0.19 26.31 -9.35
N ASN A 379 0.70 27.20 -8.49
CA ASN A 379 -0.12 28.16 -7.74
C ASN A 379 0.60 29.50 -7.54
N TYR A 380 -0.18 30.52 -7.20
CA TYR A 380 0.30 31.87 -6.88
C TYR A 380 -0.09 32.31 -5.46
N ASP A 381 -0.60 31.39 -4.64
CA ASP A 381 -1.09 31.71 -3.30
C ASP A 381 0.01 31.61 -2.24
N ARG A 382 0.02 32.54 -1.28
CA ARG A 382 1.02 32.55 -0.21
C ARG A 382 0.85 31.41 0.79
N GLY A 383 -0.38 30.98 1.04
CA GLY A 383 -0.69 29.83 1.90
C GLY A 383 -0.53 28.50 1.15
N GLY A 384 -0.96 28.46 -0.10
CA GLY A 384 -0.80 27.37 -1.05
C GLY A 384 -1.51 26.11 -0.57
N HIS A 385 -0.76 25.00 -0.54
CA HIS A 385 -1.22 23.66 -0.24
C HIS A 385 -0.28 22.99 0.75
N THR A 386 -0.77 21.98 1.45
CA THR A 386 0.07 21.09 2.27
C THR A 386 -0.08 19.66 1.78
N ILE A 387 1.04 18.95 1.65
CA ILE A 387 1.11 17.59 1.15
C ILE A 387 1.80 16.61 2.11
N ASN A 388 1.46 15.33 1.98
CA ASN A 388 2.20 14.20 2.52
C ASN A 388 2.41 13.19 1.39
N LEU A 389 3.66 12.79 1.11
CA LEU A 389 3.98 11.82 0.06
C LEU A 389 4.72 10.62 0.66
N ASN A 390 4.21 9.43 0.38
CA ASN A 390 4.82 8.15 0.71
C ASN A 390 4.89 7.24 -0.52
N PHE A 391 5.94 6.43 -0.63
CA PHE A 391 5.97 5.27 -1.51
C PHE A 391 5.75 3.98 -0.71
N ASN A 392 4.78 3.17 -1.11
CA ASN A 392 4.47 1.90 -0.47
C ASN A 392 4.94 0.75 -1.36
N TYR A 393 5.92 -0.02 -0.87
CA TYR A 393 6.50 -1.19 -1.52
C TYR A 393 5.91 -2.46 -0.92
N TYR A 394 4.98 -3.09 -1.65
CA TYR A 394 4.33 -4.33 -1.28
C TYR A 394 5.10 -5.51 -1.88
N PRO A 395 5.70 -6.40 -1.07
CA PRO A 395 6.48 -7.53 -1.58
C PRO A 395 5.61 -8.41 -2.49
N ASP A 396 6.07 -8.62 -3.71
CA ASP A 396 5.48 -9.60 -4.62
C ASP A 396 6.30 -10.89 -4.55
N LYS A 397 5.69 -11.94 -3.99
CA LYS A 397 6.33 -13.26 -3.82
C LYS A 397 6.12 -14.19 -5.00
N GLU A 398 5.18 -13.85 -5.89
CA GLU A 398 4.75 -14.72 -6.98
C GLU A 398 5.38 -14.28 -8.31
N SER A 399 5.61 -12.98 -8.49
CA SER A 399 6.24 -12.43 -9.69
C SER A 399 7.76 -12.65 -9.71
N LYS A 400 8.30 -13.03 -10.87
CA LYS A 400 9.73 -12.94 -11.13
C LYS A 400 10.10 -11.48 -11.45
N PRO A 401 11.31 -11.02 -11.06
CA PRO A 401 11.82 -9.73 -11.48
C PRO A 401 11.79 -9.64 -13.00
N LYS A 402 11.24 -8.55 -13.54
CA LYS A 402 11.31 -8.27 -14.96
C LYS A 402 12.47 -7.30 -15.18
N ASN A 403 13.44 -7.73 -15.98
CA ASN A 403 14.48 -6.83 -16.46
C ASN A 403 13.84 -5.86 -17.47
N SER A 404 13.61 -4.64 -17.02
CA SER A 404 12.86 -3.64 -17.77
C SER A 404 13.67 -2.36 -17.96
N TRP A 405 13.50 -1.77 -19.13
CA TRP A 405 14.06 -0.47 -19.50
C TRP A 405 12.96 0.59 -19.42
N VAL A 406 13.26 1.74 -18.81
CA VAL A 406 12.33 2.87 -18.69
C VAL A 406 13.01 4.13 -19.22
N ALA A 407 12.33 4.86 -20.10
CA ALA A 407 12.83 6.14 -20.62
C ALA A 407 11.70 7.17 -20.76
N SER A 408 11.86 8.33 -20.10
CA SER A 408 11.00 9.49 -20.30
C SER A 408 11.39 10.16 -21.62
N ILE A 409 10.51 10.12 -22.63
CA ILE A 409 10.83 10.57 -23.99
C ILE A 409 10.27 11.97 -24.29
N PHE A 410 9.18 12.37 -23.64
CA PHE A 410 8.67 13.74 -23.68
C PHE A 410 7.86 14.07 -22.44
N ASN A 411 7.86 15.34 -22.05
CA ASN A 411 7.00 15.88 -21.01
C ASN A 411 6.79 17.38 -21.26
N THR A 412 5.58 17.76 -21.67
CA THR A 412 5.22 19.15 -21.96
C THR A 412 4.65 19.90 -20.75
N LEU A 413 4.39 19.21 -19.64
CA LEU A 413 3.95 19.87 -18.41
C LEU A 413 5.04 20.85 -17.98
N ASN A 414 4.68 22.13 -17.93
CA ASN A 414 5.59 23.20 -17.53
C ASN A 414 5.74 23.23 -16.00
N ILE A 415 6.44 22.24 -15.44
CA ILE A 415 6.73 22.14 -13.99
C ILE A 415 7.40 23.43 -13.47
N LEU A 416 8.17 24.13 -14.31
CA LEU A 416 8.78 25.43 -14.03
C LEU A 416 7.91 26.61 -14.47
N GLU A 417 6.58 26.49 -14.44
CA GLU A 417 5.60 27.54 -14.79
C GLU A 417 5.95 28.88 -14.11
N MET A 418 6.07 28.87 -12.79
CA MET A 418 6.45 30.05 -11.99
C MET A 418 7.96 30.38 -12.03
N ALA A 419 8.71 29.74 -12.93
CA ALA A 419 10.12 30.02 -13.22
C ALA A 419 10.38 30.25 -14.73
N GLY A 420 9.32 30.52 -15.50
CA GLY A 420 9.40 30.97 -16.89
C GLY A 420 9.33 29.88 -17.96
N GLN A 421 9.08 28.61 -17.60
CA GLN A 421 8.88 27.55 -18.59
C GLN A 421 7.55 27.75 -19.33
N THR A 422 7.61 27.66 -20.66
CA THR A 422 6.51 28.02 -21.55
C THR A 422 5.38 26.98 -21.50
N TYR A 423 4.11 27.43 -21.44
CA TYR A 423 2.94 26.55 -21.57
C TYR A 423 2.92 25.81 -22.90
N ALA A 424 2.51 24.53 -22.87
CA ALA A 424 2.48 23.59 -23.97
C ALA A 424 1.45 23.93 -25.07
N THR A 425 1.77 24.97 -25.84
CA THR A 425 0.95 25.55 -26.91
C THR A 425 1.44 25.16 -28.31
N MET A 426 2.44 24.28 -28.42
CA MET A 426 3.05 23.91 -29.70
C MET A 426 2.07 23.27 -30.70
N PHE A 427 0.95 22.75 -30.20
CA PHE A 427 -0.08 22.08 -30.99
C PHE A 427 -0.97 23.03 -31.81
N ASP A 428 -0.80 24.35 -31.68
CA ASP A 428 -1.58 25.35 -32.41
C ASP A 428 -1.36 25.26 -33.94
N ASN A 429 -0.10 25.11 -34.35
CA ASN A 429 0.31 25.10 -35.75
C ASN A 429 1.24 23.93 -36.11
N ASP A 430 1.46 23.03 -35.15
CA ASP A 430 2.43 21.95 -35.25
C ASP A 430 2.01 20.73 -34.40
N SER A 431 2.96 19.84 -34.17
CA SER A 431 2.90 18.63 -33.40
C SER A 431 4.12 18.57 -32.48
N LEU A 432 4.09 17.68 -31.49
CA LEU A 432 5.29 17.35 -30.73
C LEU A 432 6.01 16.19 -31.43
N THR A 433 7.29 16.36 -31.79
CA THR A 433 8.10 15.29 -32.38
C THR A 433 9.31 14.98 -31.50
N VAL A 434 9.61 13.70 -31.29
CA VAL A 434 10.82 13.25 -30.60
C VAL A 434 11.42 12.03 -31.28
N THR A 435 12.74 12.03 -31.46
CA THR A 435 13.50 10.88 -31.95
C THR A 435 14.20 10.20 -30.79
N VAL A 436 14.03 8.89 -30.70
CA VAL A 436 14.55 8.06 -29.61
C VAL A 436 15.33 6.88 -30.20
N ASN A 437 16.26 6.33 -29.41
CA ASN A 437 16.98 5.12 -29.78
C ASN A 437 16.48 3.94 -28.93
N ILE A 438 15.85 2.96 -29.58
CA ILE A 438 15.30 1.76 -28.95
C ILE A 438 16.43 0.75 -28.74
N PRO A 439 16.62 0.22 -27.51
CA PRO A 439 17.62 -0.80 -27.21
C PRO A 439 17.45 -2.10 -28.02
N GLU A 440 18.54 -2.83 -28.17
CA GLU A 440 18.51 -4.20 -28.71
C GLU A 440 17.78 -5.17 -27.76
N HIS A 441 17.27 -6.25 -28.32
CA HIS A 441 16.71 -7.40 -27.58
C HIS A 441 15.49 -7.13 -26.69
N LEU A 442 14.76 -6.03 -26.89
CA LEU A 442 13.45 -5.86 -26.26
C LEU A 442 12.45 -6.89 -26.81
N LYS A 443 11.77 -7.60 -25.90
CA LYS A 443 10.65 -8.51 -26.21
C LYS A 443 9.34 -7.79 -26.41
N SER A 444 9.16 -6.67 -25.70
CA SER A 444 7.97 -5.84 -25.78
C SER A 444 8.32 -4.39 -25.46
N LEU A 445 7.57 -3.47 -26.06
CA LEU A 445 7.67 -2.04 -25.79
C LEU A 445 6.26 -1.46 -25.62
N THR A 446 6.09 -0.62 -24.60
CA THR A 446 4.83 0.08 -24.33
C THR A 446 5.11 1.56 -24.13
N LEU A 447 4.30 2.42 -24.74
CA LEU A 447 4.25 3.84 -24.41
C LEU A 447 3.20 4.06 -23.32
N ARG A 448 3.66 4.51 -22.14
CA ARG A 448 2.82 5.06 -21.08
C ARG A 448 2.60 6.54 -21.36
N TYR A 449 1.35 6.90 -21.66
CA TYR A 449 0.96 8.24 -22.10
C TYR A 449 -0.02 8.90 -21.12
N ILE A 450 0.33 10.06 -20.56
CA ILE A 450 -0.57 10.90 -19.76
C ILE A 450 -0.91 12.14 -20.59
N SER A 451 -2.19 12.50 -20.67
CA SER A 451 -2.64 13.68 -21.40
C SER A 451 -3.78 14.39 -20.67
N THR A 452 -3.69 15.72 -20.56
CA THR A 452 -4.76 16.58 -20.06
C THR A 452 -4.84 17.88 -20.85
N GLY A 453 -6.07 18.27 -21.22
CA GLY A 453 -6.36 19.52 -21.91
C GLY A 453 -6.71 20.64 -20.94
N HIS A 454 -6.27 21.87 -21.24
CA HIS A 454 -6.40 23.05 -20.39
C HIS A 454 -6.89 24.25 -21.20
N GLY A 455 -7.50 25.22 -20.51
CA GLY A 455 -8.08 26.41 -21.09
C GLY A 455 -9.45 26.68 -20.48
N GLY A 456 -9.48 27.37 -19.34
CA GLY A 456 -10.62 27.44 -18.42
C GLY A 456 -11.79 28.35 -18.84
N TRP A 457 -12.18 28.33 -20.12
CA TRP A 457 -13.37 29.02 -20.63
C TRP A 457 -14.17 28.09 -21.55
N GLY A 458 -15.41 28.46 -21.88
CA GLY A 458 -16.33 27.58 -22.61
C GLY A 458 -15.81 27.06 -23.96
N GLY A 459 -14.95 27.81 -24.65
CA GLY A 459 -14.29 27.39 -25.90
C GLY A 459 -12.92 26.74 -25.74
N GLY A 460 -12.38 26.70 -24.52
CA GLY A 460 -11.04 26.19 -24.24
C GLY A 460 -10.98 24.67 -24.11
N ASP A 461 -9.78 24.12 -24.24
CA ASP A 461 -9.58 22.67 -24.38
C ASP A 461 -9.81 21.90 -23.07
N GLU A 462 -9.95 22.60 -21.93
CA GLU A 462 -10.39 21.98 -20.67
C GLU A 462 -11.78 21.36 -20.82
N PHE A 463 -12.70 22.06 -21.50
CA PHE A 463 -14.12 21.70 -21.60
C PHE A 463 -14.52 21.21 -23.00
N ASN A 464 -13.55 21.01 -23.90
CA ASN A 464 -13.81 20.60 -25.28
C ASN A 464 -12.99 19.36 -25.64
N LYS A 465 -13.66 18.34 -26.20
CA LYS A 465 -13.05 17.07 -26.62
C LYS A 465 -12.10 17.27 -27.79
N LYS A 466 -10.83 16.87 -27.63
CA LYS A 466 -9.82 16.86 -28.69
C LYS A 466 -9.24 15.47 -28.89
N ASP A 467 -9.09 15.05 -30.14
CA ASP A 467 -8.43 13.80 -30.47
C ASP A 467 -6.92 13.93 -30.28
N ASN A 468 -6.30 12.96 -29.60
CA ASN A 468 -4.86 12.87 -29.41
C ASN A 468 -4.36 11.75 -30.31
N GLU A 469 -3.72 12.11 -31.42
CA GLU A 469 -3.17 11.16 -32.38
C GLU A 469 -1.68 10.94 -32.14
N ILE A 470 -1.26 9.67 -32.10
CA ILE A 470 0.12 9.27 -31.85
C ILE A 470 0.62 8.47 -33.05
N PHE A 471 1.76 8.91 -33.59
CA PHE A 471 2.41 8.32 -34.74
C PHE A 471 3.81 7.81 -34.36
N LEU A 472 4.22 6.72 -35.01
CA LEU A 472 5.55 6.13 -34.95
C LEU A 472 6.05 5.99 -36.39
N ASP A 473 7.18 6.62 -36.70
CA ASP A 473 7.80 6.62 -38.04
C ASP A 473 6.83 7.01 -39.18
N GLY A 474 5.90 7.91 -38.86
CA GLY A 474 4.89 8.41 -39.80
C GLY A 474 3.60 7.58 -39.85
N GLU A 475 3.56 6.38 -39.25
CA GLU A 475 2.35 5.56 -39.15
C GLU A 475 1.57 5.91 -37.87
N LYS A 476 0.25 6.09 -37.97
CA LYS A 476 -0.60 6.28 -36.79
C LYS A 476 -0.75 4.96 -36.03
N ILE A 477 -0.24 4.92 -34.80
CA ILE A 477 -0.29 3.72 -33.94
C ILE A 477 -1.41 3.79 -32.89
N TYR A 478 -1.89 4.98 -32.56
CA TYR A 478 -2.95 5.15 -31.56
C TYR A 478 -3.69 6.49 -31.73
N SER A 479 -4.95 6.53 -31.33
CA SER A 479 -5.74 7.76 -31.22
C SER A 479 -6.84 7.55 -30.18
N PHE A 480 -7.11 8.60 -29.40
CA PHE A 480 -8.23 8.63 -28.46
C PHE A 480 -8.56 10.07 -28.09
N ILE A 481 -9.78 10.27 -27.59
CA ILE A 481 -10.22 11.53 -27.00
C ILE A 481 -10.07 11.41 -25.48
N PRO A 482 -9.12 12.09 -24.84
CA PRO A 482 -8.95 12.08 -23.39
C PRO A 482 -10.12 12.84 -22.75
N TRP A 483 -11.06 12.14 -22.09
CA TRP A 483 -12.29 12.76 -21.58
C TRP A 483 -12.84 12.06 -20.32
N ARG A 484 -13.34 12.84 -19.35
CA ARG A 484 -13.95 12.38 -18.10
C ARG A 484 -15.35 12.95 -17.97
N THR A 485 -16.32 12.13 -17.54
CA THR A 485 -17.74 12.49 -17.38
C THR A 485 -18.30 12.21 -15.98
N ASP A 486 -17.42 11.96 -15.02
CA ASP A 486 -17.74 11.51 -13.66
C ASP A 486 -17.33 12.54 -12.61
N CYS A 487 -16.99 13.78 -13.01
CA CYS A 487 -16.42 14.79 -12.12
C CYS A 487 -17.33 15.18 -10.94
N ALA A 488 -18.66 15.16 -11.14
CA ALA A 488 -19.64 15.38 -10.07
C ALA A 488 -19.51 14.40 -8.89
N THR A 489 -18.91 13.22 -9.10
CA THR A 489 -18.61 12.24 -8.02
C THR A 489 -17.72 12.85 -6.93
N TYR A 490 -16.90 13.85 -7.29
CA TYR A 490 -15.90 14.44 -6.41
C TYR A 490 -16.36 15.76 -5.77
N ARG A 491 -17.65 16.10 -5.85
CA ARG A 491 -18.18 17.38 -5.34
C ARG A 491 -17.79 17.66 -3.89
N MET A 492 -17.78 16.64 -3.03
CA MET A 492 -17.46 16.79 -1.59
C MET A 492 -15.99 17.14 -1.30
N TYR A 493 -15.11 17.09 -2.30
CA TYR A 493 -13.74 17.60 -2.18
C TYR A 493 -13.61 19.08 -2.49
N ASN A 494 -14.64 19.73 -3.05
CA ASN A 494 -14.51 20.99 -3.77
C ASN A 494 -15.33 22.14 -3.13
N PRO A 495 -15.08 22.52 -1.85
CA PRO A 495 -15.86 23.55 -1.18
C PRO A 495 -15.85 24.90 -1.90
N SER A 496 -14.72 25.30 -2.50
CA SER A 496 -14.57 26.62 -3.16
C SER A 496 -14.92 26.62 -4.64
N SER A 497 -15.52 25.55 -5.16
CA SER A 497 -15.87 25.51 -6.58
C SER A 497 -17.01 26.46 -6.89
N GLY A 498 -16.85 27.26 -7.95
CA GLY A 498 -17.89 28.17 -8.42
C GLY A 498 -19.17 27.43 -8.79
N ASN A 499 -20.33 27.97 -8.43
CA ASN A 499 -21.63 27.41 -8.79
C ASN A 499 -22.30 28.33 -9.81
N PHE A 500 -22.90 27.74 -10.84
CA PHE A 500 -23.55 28.43 -11.94
C PHE A 500 -25.07 28.49 -11.73
N GLY A 501 -25.75 29.37 -12.49
CA GLY A 501 -27.20 29.58 -12.35
C GLY A 501 -28.07 28.41 -12.78
N ASP A 502 -27.51 27.44 -13.50
CA ASP A 502 -28.16 26.19 -13.90
C ASP A 502 -28.09 25.08 -12.83
N GLY A 503 -27.43 25.37 -11.70
CA GLY A 503 -27.25 24.44 -10.58
C GLY A 503 -25.98 23.58 -10.66
N LEU A 504 -25.19 23.67 -11.73
CA LEU A 504 -23.91 22.96 -11.82
C LEU A 504 -22.82 23.70 -11.04
N SER A 505 -21.89 22.95 -10.47
CA SER A 505 -20.61 23.48 -9.99
C SER A 505 -19.52 23.31 -11.04
N SER A 506 -18.52 24.18 -11.08
CA SER A 506 -17.35 24.02 -11.95
C SER A 506 -16.69 22.66 -11.76
N SER A 507 -16.62 22.16 -10.51
CA SER A 507 -16.08 20.83 -10.20
C SER A 507 -16.88 19.66 -10.78
N ASP A 508 -18.13 19.89 -11.18
CA ASP A 508 -19.01 18.86 -11.75
C ASP A 508 -18.82 18.69 -13.26
N LEU A 509 -18.29 19.71 -13.93
CA LEU A 509 -18.14 19.74 -15.38
C LEU A 509 -17.24 18.62 -15.89
N SER A 510 -17.68 17.98 -16.97
CA SER A 510 -16.87 17.04 -17.75
C SER A 510 -15.67 17.76 -18.37
N ARG A 511 -14.53 17.08 -18.45
CA ARG A 511 -13.24 17.70 -18.79
C ARG A 511 -12.35 16.80 -19.62
N SER A 512 -11.35 17.41 -20.25
CA SER A 512 -10.29 16.74 -21.01
C SER A 512 -9.33 15.95 -20.13
N ASN A 513 -9.82 14.81 -19.63
CA ASN A 513 -9.11 13.73 -18.92
C ASN A 513 -8.73 13.98 -17.44
N TRP A 514 -9.36 14.95 -16.78
CA TRP A 514 -9.13 15.20 -15.37
C TRP A 514 -10.39 15.72 -14.68
N CYS A 515 -10.47 15.53 -13.36
CA CYS A 515 -11.47 16.17 -12.51
C CYS A 515 -10.76 16.79 -11.29
N PRO A 516 -11.21 17.95 -10.77
CA PRO A 516 -10.67 18.54 -9.55
C PRO A 516 -10.75 17.57 -8.35
N GLY A 517 -9.60 17.23 -7.76
CA GLY A 517 -9.49 16.23 -6.69
C GLY A 517 -9.24 14.80 -7.17
N THR A 518 -8.72 14.60 -8.39
CA THR A 518 -8.40 13.25 -8.92
C THR A 518 -7.00 13.13 -9.50
N THR A 519 -6.51 11.88 -9.61
CA THR A 519 -5.39 11.55 -10.50
C THR A 519 -5.86 11.46 -11.95
N THR A 520 -4.96 11.76 -12.89
CA THR A 520 -5.15 11.37 -14.30
C THR A 520 -4.42 10.06 -14.54
N ASN A 521 -5.15 9.04 -15.01
CA ASN A 521 -4.57 7.76 -15.33
C ASN A 521 -3.76 7.81 -16.65
N PRO A 522 -2.59 7.16 -16.71
CA PRO A 522 -1.93 6.92 -17.98
C PRO A 522 -2.73 5.95 -18.85
N VAL A 523 -2.60 6.10 -20.15
CA VAL A 523 -2.97 5.09 -21.14
C VAL A 523 -1.71 4.32 -21.53
N TYR A 524 -1.81 3.00 -21.59
CA TYR A 524 -0.71 2.12 -22.00
C TYR A 524 -0.93 1.67 -23.44
N ILE A 525 0.00 2.01 -24.32
CA ILE A 525 -0.09 1.76 -25.76
C ILE A 525 1.00 0.75 -26.14
N PRO A 526 0.66 -0.53 -26.31
CA PRO A 526 1.63 -1.54 -26.75
C PRO A 526 2.10 -1.25 -28.17
N ILE A 527 3.42 -1.23 -28.37
CA ILE A 527 4.05 -1.03 -29.67
C ILE A 527 4.46 -2.39 -30.22
N LYS A 528 3.89 -2.76 -31.37
CA LYS A 528 4.14 -4.06 -32.01
C LYS A 528 5.28 -3.95 -33.00
N ASN A 529 6.08 -5.02 -33.11
CA ASN A 529 7.13 -5.19 -34.12
C ASN A 529 8.18 -4.06 -34.18
N ILE A 530 8.48 -3.43 -33.03
CA ILE A 530 9.53 -2.40 -32.97
C ILE A 530 10.90 -3.03 -33.21
N THR A 531 11.71 -2.40 -34.06
CA THR A 531 13.10 -2.79 -34.28
C THR A 531 14.03 -2.03 -33.34
N PRO A 532 15.24 -2.54 -33.03
CA PRO A 532 16.27 -1.73 -32.39
C PRO A 532 16.69 -0.55 -33.28
N GLY A 533 17.12 0.56 -32.68
CA GLY A 533 17.64 1.71 -33.39
C GLY A 533 16.77 2.97 -33.30
N LYS A 534 16.96 3.90 -34.24
CA LYS A 534 16.30 5.22 -34.20
C LYS A 534 14.86 5.14 -34.69
N HIS A 535 13.96 5.68 -33.89
CA HIS A 535 12.53 5.79 -34.18
C HIS A 535 12.02 7.18 -33.82
N THR A 536 11.02 7.68 -34.54
CA THR A 536 10.44 9.01 -34.32
C THR A 536 8.98 8.89 -33.90
N PHE A 537 8.68 9.41 -32.72
CA PHE A 537 7.32 9.60 -32.23
C PHE A 537 6.83 11.00 -32.59
N LYS A 538 5.57 11.09 -33.01
CA LYS A 538 4.88 12.36 -33.24
C LYS A 538 3.51 12.34 -32.54
N ILE A 539 3.18 13.41 -31.83
CA ILE A 539 1.90 13.59 -31.15
C ILE A 539 1.21 14.81 -31.75
N ALA A 540 0.01 14.61 -32.29
CA ALA A 540 -0.80 15.65 -32.89
C ALA A 540 -2.10 15.83 -32.09
N ILE A 541 -2.43 17.08 -31.78
CA ILE A 541 -3.63 17.45 -31.03
C ILE A 541 -4.21 18.71 -31.68
N PRO A 542 -5.50 18.78 -32.03
CA PRO A 542 -6.10 19.96 -32.64
C PRO A 542 -6.40 21.03 -31.57
N LEU A 543 -5.38 21.81 -31.19
CA LEU A 543 -5.47 22.83 -30.15
C LEU A 543 -6.61 23.81 -30.40
N GLY A 544 -7.37 24.15 -29.34
CA GLY A 544 -8.36 25.22 -29.40
C GLY A 544 -7.73 26.59 -29.63
N LYS A 545 -8.44 27.43 -30.40
CA LYS A 545 -8.01 28.81 -30.68
C LYS A 545 -8.08 29.66 -29.42
N THR A 546 -7.25 30.68 -29.35
CA THR A 546 -7.26 31.67 -28.27
C THR A 546 -8.53 32.54 -28.28
N GLU A 547 -8.93 33.02 -27.11
CA GLU A 547 -10.02 33.98 -26.94
C GLU A 547 -9.59 35.08 -25.97
N GLY A 548 -9.31 36.28 -26.50
CA GLY A 548 -8.73 37.37 -25.72
C GLY A 548 -7.37 36.96 -25.13
N THR A 549 -7.25 37.02 -23.80
CA THR A 549 -6.05 36.56 -23.07
C THR A 549 -6.09 35.07 -22.72
N SER A 550 -7.17 34.38 -23.02
CA SER A 550 -7.34 32.95 -22.73
C SER A 550 -6.75 32.10 -23.86
N PHE A 551 -6.03 31.04 -23.50
CA PHE A 551 -5.40 30.14 -24.46
C PHE A 551 -5.50 28.68 -23.98
N SER A 552 -5.60 27.77 -24.94
CA SER A 552 -5.56 26.33 -24.67
C SER A 552 -4.11 25.85 -24.57
N ALA A 553 -3.88 24.81 -23.77
CA ALA A 553 -2.60 24.11 -23.71
C ALA A 553 -2.81 22.62 -23.40
N TRP A 554 -1.86 21.78 -23.80
CA TRP A 554 -1.91 20.34 -23.53
C TRP A 554 -0.69 19.88 -22.77
N ASN A 555 -0.91 19.49 -21.52
CA ASN A 555 0.12 18.85 -20.71
C ASN A 555 0.12 17.36 -21.07
N ILE A 556 1.19 16.88 -21.69
CA ILE A 556 1.35 15.49 -22.10
C ILE A 556 2.70 14.95 -21.65
N SER A 557 2.76 13.68 -21.27
CA SER A 557 4.02 12.99 -21.02
C SER A 557 4.00 11.58 -21.58
N GLY A 558 5.18 11.14 -22.03
CA GLY A 558 5.39 9.85 -22.66
C GLY A 558 6.60 9.16 -22.05
N VAL A 559 6.38 7.99 -21.50
CA VAL A 559 7.43 7.11 -20.97
C VAL A 559 7.41 5.80 -21.74
N LEU A 560 8.54 5.41 -22.31
CA LEU A 560 8.73 4.10 -22.91
C LEU A 560 9.10 3.09 -21.83
N ILE A 561 8.45 1.94 -21.86
CA ILE A 561 8.68 0.81 -20.96
C ILE A 561 8.93 -0.41 -21.82
N GLY A 562 10.17 -0.91 -21.81
CA GLY A 562 10.61 -2.09 -22.53
C GLY A 562 10.90 -3.24 -21.58
N GLU A 563 10.59 -4.48 -21.99
CA GLU A 563 10.98 -5.69 -21.25
C GLU A 563 12.01 -6.48 -22.09
N PHE A 564 13.13 -6.89 -21.49
CA PHE A 564 14.19 -7.69 -22.15
C PHE A 564 13.90 -9.19 -22.14
#